data_AF-A0A0G1DZJ3-F1
#
_entry.id   AF-A0A0G1DZJ3-F1
#
_cell.length_a   1.000
_cell.length_b   1.000
_cell.length_c   1.000
_cell.angle_alpha   90.00
_cell.angle_beta   90.00
_cell.angle_gamma   90.00
#
_symmetry.space_group_name_H-M   'P 1'
#
loop_
_entity.id
_entity.type
_entity.pdbx_description
1 polymer ?
#
loop_
_entity_poly.entity_id
_entity_poly.type
_entity_poly.pdbx_seq_one_letter_code
_entity_poly.pdbx_strand_id
1 'polypeptide(L)'
;MKKTNLKAGFTLIEMIVSICIFTIFISMLAGTYLYIARAQRETAEARKVYSGLRDVVEEISEEVKLSGIYYDCYSGVLVGVNECSTYFDLARGSVATSLALMDDENLKIFVLEDGKVGVKEYEYSDGLWVPKTSSYLSGEDFNVDSFYFGIFPAEDPSDNYEDLSVQYQPHVTLYVSVSSEGGTELDLQTSISVRKYE
;
A
#
# COMPACT_ATOMS: atom_id res chain seq x y z
N MET A 1 -28.29 79.20 14.74
CA MET A 1 -27.70 78.50 15.90
C MET A 1 -26.83 77.35 15.41
N LYS A 2 -25.52 77.41 15.66
CA LYS A 2 -24.55 76.38 15.23
C LYS A 2 -24.41 75.37 16.37
N LYS A 3 -24.94 74.15 16.20
CA LYS A 3 -24.74 73.04 17.15
C LYS A 3 -23.28 72.59 17.06
N THR A 4 -22.51 72.82 18.12
CA THR A 4 -21.16 72.25 18.27
C THR A 4 -21.31 70.80 18.75
N ASN A 5 -21.02 69.84 17.86
CA ASN A 5 -20.90 68.43 18.24
C ASN A 5 -19.64 68.27 19.10
N LEU A 6 -19.81 68.12 20.41
CA LEU A 6 -18.75 67.64 21.30
C LEU A 6 -18.42 66.20 20.91
N LYS A 7 -17.30 66.00 20.21
CA LYS A 7 -16.76 64.66 19.98
C LYS A 7 -16.23 64.14 21.31
N ALA A 8 -16.95 63.22 21.93
CA ALA A 8 -16.46 62.50 23.10
C ALA A 8 -15.21 61.71 22.69
N GLY A 9 -14.07 62.04 23.28
CA GLY A 9 -12.83 61.28 23.09
C GLY A 9 -12.88 59.97 23.87
N PHE A 10 -12.30 58.92 23.32
CA PHE A 10 -12.09 57.66 24.02
C PHE A 10 -11.22 57.87 25.25
N THR A 11 -11.59 57.22 26.36
CA THR A 11 -10.77 57.28 27.58
C THR A 11 -9.55 56.37 27.44
N LEU A 12 -8.43 56.73 28.08
CA LEU A 12 -7.21 55.93 28.04
C LEU A 12 -7.42 54.50 28.56
N ILE A 13 -8.28 54.34 29.57
CA ILE A 13 -8.62 53.02 30.12
C ILE A 13 -9.40 52.15 29.11
N GLU A 14 -10.29 52.76 28.32
CA GLU A 14 -11.09 52.06 27.31
C GLU A 14 -10.22 51.56 26.14
N MET A 15 -9.16 52.29 25.79
CA MET A 15 -8.15 51.81 24.83
C MET A 15 -7.37 50.61 25.35
N ILE A 16 -6.95 50.62 26.62
CA ILE A 16 -6.20 49.49 27.22
C ILE A 16 -7.06 48.23 27.26
N VAL A 17 -8.31 48.34 27.69
CA VAL A 17 -9.25 47.22 27.74
C VAL A 17 -9.48 46.65 26.32
N SER A 18 -9.63 47.53 25.32
CA SER A 18 -9.81 47.11 23.92
C SER A 18 -8.60 46.34 23.39
N ILE A 19 -7.37 46.80 23.70
CA ILE A 19 -6.14 46.11 23.30
C ILE A 19 -6.03 44.74 23.99
N CYS A 20 -6.40 44.64 25.27
CA CYS A 20 -6.39 43.37 25.99
C CYS A 20 -7.36 42.36 25.36
N ILE A 21 -8.59 42.76 25.06
CA ILE A 21 -9.57 41.87 24.42
C ILE A 21 -9.09 41.47 23.02
N PHE A 22 -8.57 42.43 22.24
CA PHE A 22 -8.07 42.18 20.90
C PHE A 22 -6.88 41.21 20.90
N THR A 23 -5.93 41.36 21.82
CA THR A 23 -4.76 40.47 21.90
C THR A 23 -5.14 39.05 22.30
N ILE A 24 -6.11 38.85 23.19
CA ILE A 24 -6.66 37.52 23.51
C ILE A 24 -7.28 36.89 22.26
N PHE A 25 -8.08 37.66 21.53
CA PHE A 25 -8.73 37.19 20.31
C PHE A 25 -7.72 36.79 19.22
N ILE A 26 -6.71 37.63 18.96
CA ILE A 26 -5.64 37.33 18.00
C ILE A 26 -4.85 36.08 18.43
N SER A 27 -4.59 35.92 19.72
CA SER A 27 -3.90 34.73 20.25
C SER A 27 -4.70 33.46 20.01
N MET A 28 -6.02 33.51 20.23
CA MET A 28 -6.93 32.38 19.94
C MET A 28 -6.97 32.05 18.44
N LEU A 29 -7.04 33.06 17.58
CA LEU A 29 -7.01 32.86 16.12
C LEU A 29 -5.69 32.24 15.65
N ALA A 30 -4.56 32.73 16.17
CA ALA A 30 -3.25 32.19 15.85
C ALA A 30 -3.12 30.72 16.27
N GLY A 31 -3.60 30.37 17.47
CA GLY A 31 -3.61 28.98 17.93
C GLY A 31 -4.46 28.06 17.04
N THR A 32 -5.65 28.52 16.66
CA THR A 32 -6.55 27.77 15.75
C THR A 32 -5.92 27.58 14.37
N TYR A 33 -5.28 28.63 13.83
CA TYR A 33 -4.58 28.55 12.55
C TYR A 33 -3.43 27.54 12.58
N LEU A 34 -2.60 27.56 13.62
CA LEU A 34 -1.49 26.60 13.77
C LEU A 34 -1.99 25.16 13.88
N TYR A 35 -3.10 24.94 14.58
CA TYR A 35 -3.72 23.62 14.67
C TYR A 35 -4.18 23.12 13.29
N ILE A 36 -4.92 23.96 12.55
CA ILE A 36 -5.39 23.62 11.19
C ILE A 36 -4.22 23.33 10.26
N ALA A 37 -3.16 24.14 10.30
CA ALA A 37 -1.99 23.95 9.45
C ALA A 37 -1.30 22.59 9.71
N ARG A 38 -1.20 22.17 10.97
CA ARG A 38 -0.65 20.85 11.33
C ARG A 38 -1.53 19.71 10.83
N ALA A 39 -2.85 19.80 11.07
CA ALA A 39 -3.80 18.79 10.61
C ALA A 39 -3.80 18.65 9.07
N GLN A 40 -3.66 19.76 8.35
CA GLN A 40 -3.54 19.74 6.89
C GLN A 40 -2.27 19.04 6.41
N ARG A 41 -1.14 19.26 7.09
CA ARG A 41 0.13 18.60 6.76
C ARG A 41 0.05 17.08 6.99
N GLU A 42 -0.45 16.66 8.14
CA GLU A 42 -0.65 15.24 8.47
C GLU A 42 -1.58 14.56 7.45
N THR A 43 -2.69 15.22 7.10
CA THR A 43 -3.60 14.73 6.05
C THR A 43 -2.90 14.62 4.69
N ALA A 44 -2.04 15.57 4.34
CA ALA A 44 -1.31 15.55 3.07
C ALA A 44 -0.29 14.40 3.01
N GLU A 45 0.42 14.14 4.11
CA GLU A 45 1.35 13.02 4.23
C GLU A 45 0.60 11.68 4.15
N ALA A 46 -0.49 11.50 4.89
CA ALA A 46 -1.33 10.30 4.82
C ALA A 46 -1.89 10.03 3.41
N ARG A 47 -2.28 11.08 2.67
CA ARG A 47 -2.76 10.95 1.28
C ARG A 47 -1.68 10.45 0.32
N LYS A 48 -0.42 10.85 0.52
CA LYS A 48 0.69 10.35 -0.31
C LYS A 48 0.91 8.86 -0.09
N VAL A 49 0.93 8.42 1.16
CA VAL A 49 1.06 7.00 1.52
C VAL A 49 -0.07 6.19 0.90
N TYR A 50 -1.32 6.64 1.05
CA TYR A 50 -2.47 5.96 0.45
C TYR A 50 -2.40 5.90 -1.08
N SER A 51 -1.95 6.98 -1.74
CA SER A 51 -1.79 6.99 -3.19
C SER A 51 -0.74 5.97 -3.64
N GLY A 52 0.45 5.98 -3.03
CA GLY A 52 1.51 5.05 -3.40
C GLY A 52 1.16 3.59 -3.09
N LEU A 53 0.48 3.34 -1.96
CA LEU A 53 -0.03 2.00 -1.64
C LEU A 53 -1.06 1.53 -2.67
N ARG A 54 -1.96 2.42 -3.10
CA ARG A 54 -2.93 2.12 -4.14
C ARG A 54 -2.24 1.75 -5.45
N ASP A 55 -1.21 2.49 -5.86
CA ASP A 55 -0.46 2.22 -7.09
C ASP A 55 0.17 0.81 -7.04
N VAL A 56 0.79 0.44 -5.91
CA VAL A 56 1.33 -0.92 -5.69
C VAL A 56 0.24 -1.99 -5.79
N VAL A 57 -0.91 -1.77 -5.15
CA VAL A 57 -2.03 -2.72 -5.17
C VAL A 57 -2.61 -2.84 -6.57
N GLU A 58 -2.69 -1.75 -7.33
CA GLU A 58 -3.22 -1.71 -8.69
C GLU A 58 -2.33 -2.50 -9.64
N GLU A 59 -1.00 -2.29 -9.57
CA GLU A 59 -0.01 -3.05 -10.34
C GLU A 59 -0.11 -4.56 -10.06
N ILE A 60 -0.08 -4.97 -8.78
CA ILE A 60 -0.23 -6.38 -8.39
C ILE A 60 -1.58 -6.93 -8.88
N SER A 61 -2.65 -6.14 -8.75
CA SER A 61 -4.00 -6.55 -9.18
C SER A 61 -4.12 -6.73 -10.68
N GLU A 62 -3.41 -5.93 -11.46
CA GLU A 62 -3.35 -6.07 -12.91
C GLU A 62 -2.59 -7.34 -13.29
N GLU A 63 -1.40 -7.53 -12.70
CA GLU A 63 -0.55 -8.69 -12.97
C GLU A 63 -1.21 -10.02 -12.56
N VAL A 64 -1.89 -10.08 -11.41
CA VAL A 64 -2.67 -11.27 -10.99
C VAL A 64 -3.82 -11.58 -11.96
N LYS A 65 -4.40 -10.57 -12.60
CA LYS A 65 -5.48 -10.81 -13.57
C LYS A 65 -4.95 -11.32 -14.89
N LEU A 66 -3.79 -10.81 -15.32
CA LEU A 66 -3.20 -11.11 -16.63
C LEU A 66 -2.39 -12.41 -16.62
N SER A 67 -1.74 -12.73 -15.50
CA SER A 67 -0.85 -13.88 -15.35
C SER A 67 -1.51 -15.03 -14.59
N GLY A 68 -1.00 -16.25 -14.76
CA GLY A 68 -1.34 -17.40 -13.93
C GLY A 68 -0.56 -17.40 -12.62
N ILE A 69 -1.09 -18.04 -11.58
CA ILE A 69 -0.32 -18.28 -10.34
C ILE A 69 0.64 -19.44 -10.61
N TYR A 70 1.92 -19.26 -10.29
CA TYR A 70 2.90 -20.32 -10.49
C TYR A 70 3.04 -21.19 -9.24
N TYR A 71 2.27 -22.28 -9.17
CA TYR A 71 2.16 -23.13 -7.98
C TYR A 71 3.46 -23.87 -7.62
N ASP A 72 4.29 -24.20 -8.62
CA ASP A 72 5.60 -24.83 -8.42
C ASP A 72 6.51 -24.05 -7.48
N CYS A 73 6.37 -22.71 -7.44
CA CYS A 73 7.11 -21.85 -6.53
C CYS A 73 6.88 -22.20 -5.05
N TYR A 74 5.71 -22.73 -4.70
CA TYR A 74 5.34 -23.06 -3.31
C TYR A 74 5.60 -24.53 -2.96
N SER A 75 5.89 -25.37 -3.96
CA SER A 75 6.24 -26.78 -3.79
C SER A 75 7.66 -27.00 -3.23
N GLY A 76 8.52 -25.97 -3.28
CA GLY A 76 9.91 -26.03 -2.82
C GLY A 76 10.85 -26.79 -3.75
N VAL A 77 10.43 -27.07 -4.99
CA VAL A 77 11.20 -27.85 -5.98
C VAL A 77 11.93 -26.94 -7.00
N LEU A 78 11.69 -25.64 -6.95
CA LEU A 78 12.20 -24.72 -7.98
C LEU A 78 13.69 -24.43 -7.83
N VAL A 79 14.46 -24.60 -8.92
CA VAL A 79 15.89 -24.28 -8.98
C VAL A 79 16.10 -22.95 -9.71
N GLY A 80 16.96 -22.09 -9.16
CA GLY A 80 17.35 -20.81 -9.77
C GLY A 80 16.58 -19.58 -9.26
N VAL A 81 15.59 -19.78 -8.39
CA VAL A 81 14.78 -18.69 -7.81
C VAL A 81 14.75 -18.81 -6.30
N ASN A 82 15.42 -17.89 -5.62
CA ASN A 82 15.59 -17.96 -4.17
C ASN A 82 14.27 -17.68 -3.42
N GLU A 83 13.41 -16.84 -3.98
CA GLU A 83 12.12 -16.43 -3.40
C GLU A 83 11.10 -17.57 -3.37
N CYS A 84 11.35 -18.65 -4.12
CA CYS A 84 10.53 -19.88 -4.20
C CYS A 84 11.16 -21.07 -3.45
N SER A 85 12.27 -20.87 -2.75
CA SER A 85 13.05 -21.97 -2.16
C SER A 85 12.45 -22.56 -0.87
N THR A 86 11.38 -21.97 -0.36
CA THR A 86 10.71 -22.40 0.88
C THR A 86 9.35 -23.02 0.58
N TYR A 87 9.15 -24.24 1.08
CA TYR A 87 7.86 -24.93 0.98
C TYR A 87 6.78 -24.19 1.79
N PHE A 88 5.67 -23.86 1.12
CA PHE A 88 4.49 -23.28 1.76
C PHE A 88 3.30 -24.22 1.61
N ASP A 89 2.79 -24.69 2.75
CA ASP A 89 1.58 -25.50 2.79
C ASP A 89 0.34 -24.59 2.65
N LEU A 90 -0.06 -24.35 1.39
CA LEU A 90 -1.25 -23.58 1.05
C LEU A 90 -2.54 -24.25 1.56
N ALA A 91 -2.56 -25.57 1.70
CA ALA A 91 -3.75 -26.34 2.11
C ALA A 91 -4.15 -26.07 3.57
N ARG A 92 -3.19 -25.66 4.41
CA ARG A 92 -3.43 -25.24 5.79
C ARG A 92 -3.84 -23.77 5.94
N GLY A 93 -4.04 -23.05 4.83
CA GLY A 93 -4.33 -21.62 4.85
C GLY A 93 -3.13 -20.77 5.27
N SER A 94 -1.91 -21.28 5.05
CA SER A 94 -0.69 -20.50 5.27
C SER A 94 -0.64 -19.32 4.32
N VAL A 95 -0.14 -18.18 4.78
CA VAL A 95 0.11 -17.01 3.93
C VAL A 95 1.54 -17.06 3.38
N ALA A 96 1.71 -16.75 2.10
CA ALA A 96 3.00 -16.66 1.45
C ALA A 96 3.58 -15.25 1.61
N THR A 97 4.91 -15.16 1.77
CA THR A 97 5.65 -13.88 1.83
C THR A 97 6.04 -13.34 0.45
N SER A 98 5.87 -14.17 -0.57
CA SER A 98 6.11 -13.85 -1.97
C SER A 98 4.93 -14.33 -2.81
N LEU A 99 4.67 -13.64 -3.92
CA LEU A 99 3.68 -14.05 -4.92
C LEU A 99 4.39 -14.26 -6.25
N ALA A 100 4.44 -15.51 -6.71
CA ALA A 100 4.93 -15.89 -8.02
C ALA A 100 3.79 -15.99 -9.04
N LEU A 101 3.94 -15.24 -10.12
CA LEU A 101 3.04 -15.21 -11.26
C LEU A 101 3.80 -15.56 -12.54
N MET A 102 3.19 -16.35 -13.41
CA MET A 102 3.77 -16.78 -14.67
C MET A 102 2.94 -16.28 -15.85
N ASP A 103 3.62 -15.69 -16.82
CA ASP A 103 3.07 -15.34 -18.12
C ASP A 103 3.97 -15.89 -19.23
N ASP A 104 3.51 -16.98 -19.83
CA ASP A 104 4.19 -17.75 -20.86
C ASP A 104 5.61 -18.19 -20.42
N GLU A 105 6.66 -17.46 -20.80
CA GLU A 105 8.06 -17.75 -20.45
C GLU A 105 8.68 -16.76 -19.44
N ASN A 106 7.87 -15.85 -18.89
CA ASN A 106 8.31 -14.87 -17.89
C ASN A 106 7.68 -15.20 -16.52
N LEU A 107 8.51 -15.20 -15.49
CA LEU A 107 8.11 -15.38 -14.10
C LEU A 107 8.32 -14.06 -13.37
N LYS A 108 7.24 -13.50 -12.80
CA LYS A 108 7.27 -12.31 -11.96
C LYS A 108 7.04 -12.69 -10.51
N ILE A 109 7.86 -12.17 -9.62
CA ILE A 109 7.76 -12.45 -8.19
C ILE A 109 7.67 -11.13 -7.43
N PHE A 110 6.57 -10.96 -6.72
CA PHE A 110 6.40 -9.86 -5.77
C PHE A 110 6.90 -10.28 -4.41
N VAL A 111 7.74 -9.45 -3.81
CA VAL A 111 8.39 -9.75 -2.52
C VAL A 111 8.61 -8.45 -1.73
N LEU A 112 8.62 -8.55 -0.41
CA LEU A 112 9.02 -7.48 0.48
C LEU A 112 10.52 -7.57 0.78
N GLU A 113 11.27 -6.55 0.39
CA GLU A 113 12.71 -6.44 0.65
C GLU A 113 13.02 -5.05 1.22
N ASP A 114 13.75 -5.02 2.35
CA ASP A 114 14.16 -3.77 2.99
C ASP A 114 13.02 -2.77 3.25
N GLY A 115 11.83 -3.28 3.62
CA GLY A 115 10.65 -2.46 3.86
C GLY A 115 10.00 -1.88 2.60
N LYS A 116 10.37 -2.39 1.42
CA LYS A 116 9.83 -1.97 0.12
C LYS A 116 9.28 -3.17 -0.65
N VAL A 117 8.18 -2.96 -1.34
CA VAL A 117 7.61 -3.98 -2.24
C VAL A 117 8.39 -3.92 -3.55
N GLY A 118 9.03 -5.03 -3.89
CA GLY A 118 9.76 -5.22 -5.13
C GLY A 118 9.06 -6.23 -6.04
N VAL A 119 9.33 -6.10 -7.34
CA VAL A 119 9.04 -7.10 -8.36
C VAL A 119 10.35 -7.57 -8.97
N LYS A 120 10.54 -8.88 -9.01
CA LYS A 120 11.66 -9.56 -9.66
C LYS A 120 11.14 -10.32 -10.85
N GLU A 121 11.73 -10.09 -12.01
CA GLU A 121 11.39 -10.79 -13.24
C GLU A 121 12.49 -11.80 -13.56
N TYR A 122 12.05 -12.97 -13.99
CA TYR A 122 12.88 -14.09 -14.41
C TYR A 122 12.45 -14.52 -15.81
N GLU A 123 13.41 -14.96 -16.60
CA GLU A 123 13.21 -15.51 -17.93
C GLU A 123 13.72 -16.95 -17.96
N TYR A 124 12.98 -17.83 -18.61
CA TYR A 124 13.36 -19.23 -18.70
C TYR A 124 14.37 -19.45 -19.84
N SER A 125 15.58 -19.88 -19.50
CA SER A 125 16.65 -20.12 -20.49
C SER A 125 17.49 -21.34 -20.10
N ASP A 126 17.75 -22.22 -21.07
CA ASP A 126 18.54 -23.45 -20.91
C ASP A 126 18.08 -24.36 -19.75
N GLY A 127 16.77 -24.39 -19.49
CA GLY A 127 16.18 -25.23 -18.43
C GLY A 127 16.26 -24.63 -17.02
N LEU A 128 16.66 -23.35 -16.89
CA LEU A 128 16.79 -22.64 -15.63
C LEU A 128 16.11 -21.26 -15.71
N TRP A 129 15.55 -20.82 -14.59
CA TRP A 129 15.09 -19.45 -14.43
C TRP A 129 16.29 -18.54 -14.18
N VAL A 130 16.45 -17.51 -15.01
CA VAL A 130 17.54 -16.54 -14.92
C VAL A 130 16.96 -15.16 -14.58
N PRO A 131 17.52 -14.43 -13.58
CA PRO A 131 17.07 -13.09 -13.26
C PRO A 131 17.22 -12.15 -14.46
N LYS A 132 16.14 -11.42 -14.79
CA LYS A 132 16.07 -10.47 -15.91
C LYS A 132 16.15 -9.03 -15.41
N THR A 133 15.23 -8.65 -14.54
CA THR A 133 15.17 -7.31 -13.94
C THR A 133 14.60 -7.35 -12.53
N SER A 134 14.87 -6.30 -11.77
CA SER A 134 14.32 -6.10 -10.43
C SER A 134 13.99 -4.62 -10.28
N SER A 135 12.80 -4.31 -9.78
CA SER A 135 12.39 -2.93 -9.51
C SER A 135 11.54 -2.84 -8.25
N TYR A 136 11.54 -1.66 -7.63
CA TYR A 136 10.67 -1.38 -6.48
C TYR A 136 9.39 -0.71 -6.96
N LEU A 137 8.26 -1.20 -6.47
CA LEU A 137 6.93 -0.64 -6.73
C LEU A 137 6.57 0.42 -5.69
N SER A 138 7.00 0.23 -4.45
CA SER A 138 6.79 1.22 -3.38
C SER A 138 7.78 2.38 -3.51
N GLY A 139 7.27 3.61 -3.42
CA GLY A 139 8.09 4.82 -3.35
C GLY A 139 8.86 4.97 -2.04
N GLU A 140 9.59 6.07 -1.88
CA GLU A 140 10.36 6.37 -0.67
C GLU A 140 9.51 7.00 0.46
N ASP A 141 8.24 7.31 0.19
CA ASP A 141 7.36 8.05 1.10
C ASP A 141 6.79 7.20 2.27
N PHE A 142 6.90 5.88 2.21
CA PHE A 142 6.41 4.96 3.24
C PHE A 142 7.22 3.68 3.29
N ASN A 143 7.20 3.02 4.46
CA ASN A 143 7.75 1.68 4.64
C ASN A 143 6.61 0.67 4.73
N VAL A 144 6.85 -0.51 4.18
CA VAL A 144 5.94 -1.65 4.26
C VAL A 144 6.40 -2.54 5.40
N ASP A 145 5.60 -2.58 6.46
CA ASP A 145 5.88 -3.35 7.68
C ASP A 145 5.55 -4.82 7.49
N SER A 146 4.48 -5.10 6.76
CA SER A 146 4.08 -6.47 6.43
C SER A 146 3.43 -6.57 5.05
N PHE A 147 3.69 -7.69 4.39
CA PHE A 147 3.25 -7.96 3.02
C PHE A 147 3.13 -9.47 2.82
N TYR A 148 1.89 -9.95 2.73
CA TYR A 148 1.60 -11.38 2.61
C TYR A 148 0.48 -11.65 1.63
N PHE A 149 0.44 -12.87 1.12
CA PHE A 149 -0.53 -13.34 0.15
C PHE A 149 -1.24 -14.59 0.65
N GLY A 150 -2.56 -14.56 0.68
CA GLY A 150 -3.40 -15.75 0.80
C GLY A 150 -3.76 -16.26 -0.59
N ILE A 151 -3.32 -17.45 -0.95
CA ILE A 151 -3.56 -18.04 -2.29
C ILE A 151 -4.63 -19.12 -2.15
N PHE A 152 -5.61 -19.10 -3.06
CA PHE A 152 -6.65 -20.11 -3.15
C PHE A 152 -6.93 -20.43 -4.63
N PRO A 153 -7.16 -21.70 -5.00
CA PRO A 153 -7.05 -22.91 -4.17
C PRO A 153 -5.60 -23.24 -3.78
N ALA A 154 -5.42 -24.23 -2.92
CA ALA A 154 -4.10 -24.67 -2.47
C ALA A 154 -3.36 -25.54 -3.50
N GLU A 155 -4.11 -26.17 -4.39
CA GLU A 155 -3.62 -27.03 -5.47
C GLU A 155 -3.89 -26.34 -6.79
N ASP A 156 -3.01 -26.58 -7.78
CA ASP A 156 -3.19 -26.02 -9.11
C ASP A 156 -4.44 -26.62 -9.78
N PRO A 157 -5.44 -25.80 -10.16
CA PRO A 157 -6.62 -26.30 -10.86
C PRO A 157 -6.32 -26.71 -12.31
N SER A 158 -5.20 -26.28 -12.90
CA SER A 158 -4.81 -26.67 -14.26
C SER A 158 -4.33 -28.13 -14.33
N ASP A 159 -3.58 -28.58 -13.32
CA ASP A 159 -3.11 -29.97 -13.20
C ASP A 159 -4.25 -30.97 -12.95
N ASN A 160 -5.39 -30.50 -12.45
CA ASN A 160 -6.52 -31.33 -12.04
C ASN A 160 -7.79 -31.07 -12.88
N TYR A 161 -7.63 -30.74 -14.16
CA TYR A 161 -8.76 -30.39 -15.04
C TYR A 161 -9.90 -31.44 -15.08
N GLU A 162 -9.55 -32.73 -14.94
CA GLU A 162 -10.51 -33.84 -14.96
C GLU A 162 -11.37 -33.96 -13.70
N ASP A 163 -10.94 -33.36 -12.58
CA ASP A 163 -11.67 -33.40 -11.32
C ASP A 163 -12.55 -32.15 -11.15
N LEU A 164 -13.84 -32.31 -11.41
CA LEU A 164 -14.85 -31.25 -11.25
C LEU A 164 -14.96 -30.72 -9.81
N SER A 165 -14.43 -31.44 -8.81
CA SER A 165 -14.46 -31.00 -7.41
C SER A 165 -13.41 -29.94 -7.07
N VAL A 166 -12.42 -29.72 -7.95
CA VAL A 166 -11.31 -28.77 -7.77
C VAL A 166 -11.27 -27.66 -8.83
N GLN A 167 -12.28 -27.57 -9.71
CA GLN A 167 -12.47 -26.46 -10.64
C GLN A 167 -12.97 -25.19 -9.92
N TYR A 168 -12.08 -24.54 -9.17
CA TYR A 168 -12.32 -23.22 -8.58
C TYR A 168 -11.57 -22.14 -9.35
N GLN A 169 -12.15 -20.94 -9.41
CA GLN A 169 -11.42 -19.78 -9.90
C GLN A 169 -10.33 -19.38 -8.89
N PRO A 170 -9.04 -19.37 -9.30
CA PRO A 170 -7.99 -18.93 -8.41
C PRO A 170 -8.17 -17.46 -8.02
N HIS A 171 -7.84 -17.15 -6.78
CA HIS A 171 -7.75 -15.78 -6.32
C HIS A 171 -6.64 -15.62 -5.28
N VAL A 172 -6.08 -14.42 -5.25
CA VAL A 172 -5.03 -14.01 -4.32
C VAL A 172 -5.59 -12.94 -3.41
N THR A 173 -5.45 -13.12 -2.10
CA THR A 173 -5.75 -12.11 -1.10
C THR A 173 -4.45 -11.46 -0.65
N LEU A 174 -4.26 -10.20 -1.00
CA LEU A 174 -3.14 -9.40 -0.56
C LEU A 174 -3.45 -8.80 0.82
N TYR A 175 -2.50 -8.94 1.75
CA TYR A 175 -2.46 -8.29 3.04
C TYR A 175 -1.23 -7.40 3.08
N VAL A 176 -1.42 -6.10 3.33
CA VAL A 176 -0.33 -5.15 3.40
C VAL A 176 -0.55 -4.18 4.56
N SER A 177 0.49 -3.96 5.35
CA SER A 177 0.52 -2.96 6.41
C SER A 177 1.68 -2.02 6.15
N VAL A 178 1.42 -0.72 6.19
CA VAL A 178 2.42 0.32 5.92
C VAL A 178 2.42 1.35 7.04
N SER A 179 3.61 1.86 7.33
CA SER A 179 3.84 2.97 8.24
C SER A 179 4.61 4.10 7.57
N SER A 180 4.33 5.33 8.01
CA SER A 180 5.08 6.52 7.61
C SER A 180 5.77 7.17 8.80
N GLU A 181 6.81 7.95 8.53
CA GLU A 181 7.51 8.73 9.56
C GLU A 181 6.58 9.71 10.31
N GLY A 182 5.45 10.09 9.69
CA GLY A 182 4.41 10.93 10.30
C GLY A 182 3.54 10.20 11.33
N GLY A 183 3.77 8.90 11.56
CA GLY A 183 2.99 8.08 12.48
C GLY A 183 1.66 7.58 11.88
N THR A 184 1.49 7.69 10.56
CA THR A 184 0.33 7.12 9.87
C THR A 184 0.57 5.63 9.67
N GLU A 185 -0.34 4.81 10.17
CA GLU A 185 -0.38 3.36 9.95
C GLU A 185 -1.62 3.04 9.10
N LEU A 186 -1.45 2.21 8.07
CA LEU A 186 -2.53 1.81 7.17
C LEU A 186 -2.44 0.31 6.91
N ASP A 187 -3.54 -0.38 7.19
CA ASP A 187 -3.73 -1.78 6.83
C ASP A 187 -4.69 -1.88 5.65
N LEU A 188 -4.29 -2.65 4.64
CA LEU A 188 -5.11 -2.94 3.48
C LEU A 188 -5.18 -4.44 3.23
N GLN A 189 -6.40 -4.90 2.96
CA GLN A 189 -6.67 -6.25 2.52
C GLN A 189 -7.53 -6.20 1.26
N THR A 190 -7.12 -6.91 0.22
CA THR A 190 -7.91 -7.01 -1.02
C THR A 190 -7.76 -8.40 -1.63
N SER A 191 -8.83 -8.89 -2.27
CA SER A 191 -8.82 -10.19 -2.96
C SER A 191 -9.02 -9.97 -4.47
N ILE A 192 -8.15 -10.60 -5.26
CA ILE A 192 -8.08 -10.45 -6.71
C ILE A 192 -8.23 -11.84 -7.34
N SER A 193 -9.25 -12.01 -8.18
CA SER A 193 -9.43 -13.24 -8.96
C SER A 193 -8.56 -13.24 -10.22
N VAL A 194 -7.94 -14.37 -10.51
CA VAL A 194 -7.17 -14.62 -11.73
C VAL A 194 -8.12 -14.77 -12.91
N ARG A 195 -7.76 -14.24 -14.09
CA ARG A 195 -8.58 -14.37 -15.31
C ARG A 195 -8.01 -15.35 -16.32
N LYS A 196 -6.69 -15.55 -16.36
CA LYS A 196 -6.06 -16.53 -17.25
C LYS A 196 -6.41 -17.94 -16.73
N TYR A 197 -7.27 -18.63 -17.50
CA TYR A 197 -7.47 -20.07 -17.42
C TYR A 197 -6.72 -20.65 -18.61
N GLU A 198 -5.66 -21.41 -18.36
CA GLU A 198 -5.05 -22.27 -19.39
C GLU A 198 -5.68 -23.66 -19.34
#